data_AF-A0A060YSR8-F1
#
_entry.id   AF-A0A060YSR8-F1
#
_cell.length_a   1.000
_cell.length_b   1.000
_cell.length_c   1.000
_cell.angle_alpha   90.00
_cell.angle_beta   90.00
_cell.angle_gamma   90.00
#
_symmetry.space_group_name_H-M   'P 1'
#
loop_
_entity.id
_entity.type
_entity.pdbx_description
1 polymer ?
#
loop_
_entity_poly.entity_id
_entity_poly.type
_entity_poly.pdbx_seq_one_letter_code
_entity_poly.pdbx_strand_id
1 'polypeptide(L)'
;MSAAVVFVQVGRTISCSEDSDGEGLTCQDRDSCPFAEELSRIKLTVYFRTNYLLEDYTITPFYIREIVKPDKIDITKVEGNTFQWGYPATWSRPCPYFPLTFRVKVVQHEASCDSKEKVFISETNINATEFTVRSSYKKYCFCLGAKDDLVDSQWSQWTRYEVKNKPNKH
;
A
#
# COMPACT_ATOMS: atom_id res chain seq x y z
N MET A 1 -29.60 11.00 21.66
CA MET A 1 -28.23 11.03 21.12
C MET A 1 -27.43 10.01 21.88
N SER A 2 -27.07 8.89 21.25
CA SER A 2 -26.26 7.85 21.89
C SER A 2 -24.81 8.33 21.86
N ALA A 3 -24.23 8.63 23.02
CA ALA A 3 -22.81 8.96 23.11
C ALA A 3 -22.02 7.64 23.08
N ALA A 4 -21.26 7.44 22.00
CA ALA A 4 -20.24 6.41 21.94
C ALA A 4 -18.91 7.03 22.37
N VAL A 5 -18.14 6.32 23.19
CA VAL A 5 -16.79 6.76 23.59
C VAL A 5 -15.82 5.63 23.33
N VAL A 6 -14.72 5.94 22.65
CA VAL A 6 -13.65 5.01 22.32
C VAL A 6 -12.46 5.24 23.24
N PHE A 7 -11.98 4.19 23.89
CA PHE A 7 -10.71 4.23 24.63
C PHE A 7 -9.74 3.21 24.03
N VAL A 8 -8.46 3.53 24.06
CA VAL A 8 -7.42 2.68 23.49
C VAL A 8 -6.35 2.42 24.54
N GLN A 9 -6.07 1.15 24.78
CA GLN A 9 -4.95 0.71 25.61
C GLN A 9 -3.90 0.03 24.74
N VAL A 10 -2.66 0.50 24.88
CA VAL A 10 -1.50 -0.06 24.17
C VAL A 10 -0.39 -0.36 25.16
N GLY A 11 0.27 -1.51 25.03
CA GLY A 11 1.33 -1.95 25.95
C GLY A 11 2.68 -1.23 25.82
N ARG A 12 2.78 -0.15 25.04
CA ARG A 12 4.00 0.61 24.74
C ARG A 12 3.72 2.12 24.87
N THR A 13 4.73 2.97 24.69
CA THR A 13 4.63 4.43 24.53
C THR A 13 3.98 4.86 23.19
N ILE A 14 2.85 4.22 22.89
CA ILE A 14 2.02 4.48 21.72
C ILE A 14 0.89 5.40 22.15
N SER A 15 0.78 6.56 21.50
CA SER A 15 -0.33 7.48 21.68
C SER A 15 -1.34 7.33 20.54
N CYS A 16 -2.62 7.15 20.86
CA CYS A 16 -3.69 7.03 19.88
C CYS A 16 -4.72 8.17 20.02
N SER A 17 -5.27 8.61 18.90
CA SER A 17 -6.35 9.58 18.80
C SER A 17 -7.42 9.10 17.83
N GLU A 18 -8.68 9.48 18.09
CA GLU A 18 -9.79 9.27 17.16
C GLU A 18 -9.64 10.16 15.94
N ASP A 19 -9.92 9.59 14.77
CA ASP A 19 -9.90 10.31 13.50
C ASP A 19 -11.10 11.28 13.43
N SER A 20 -10.98 12.35 12.65
CA SER A 20 -11.99 13.43 12.62
C SER A 20 -13.38 13.01 12.14
N ASP A 21 -13.45 11.89 11.41
CA ASP A 21 -14.69 11.29 10.91
C ASP A 21 -15.32 10.30 11.91
N GLY A 22 -14.61 9.95 12.98
CA GLY A 22 -15.04 8.93 13.95
C GLY A 22 -15.05 7.50 13.39
N GLU A 23 -14.47 7.28 12.20
CA GLU A 23 -14.42 5.96 11.56
C GLU A 23 -13.14 5.19 11.90
N GLY A 24 -12.15 5.86 12.48
CA GLY A 24 -10.81 5.31 12.70
C GLY A 24 -10.08 5.84 13.93
N LEU A 25 -8.91 5.23 14.15
CA LEU A 25 -7.96 5.58 15.20
C LEU A 25 -6.58 5.72 14.57
N THR A 26 -5.94 6.87 14.78
CA THR A 26 -4.55 7.09 14.44
C THR A 26 -3.68 6.87 15.67
N CYS A 27 -2.78 5.88 15.61
CA CYS A 27 -1.83 5.55 16.67
C CYS A 27 -0.38 5.83 16.23
N GLN A 28 0.42 6.40 17.11
CA GLN A 28 1.83 6.72 16.87
C GLN A 28 2.71 6.18 18.00
N ASP A 29 3.69 5.34 17.64
CA ASP A 29 4.78 4.93 18.55
C ASP A 29 5.85 6.02 18.56
N ARG A 30 6.01 6.71 19.70
CA ARG A 30 6.94 7.85 19.84
C ARG A 30 8.39 7.44 20.01
N ASP A 31 8.63 6.21 20.48
CA ASP A 31 9.97 5.68 20.74
C ASP A 31 10.41 4.70 19.63
N SER A 32 9.68 4.70 18.51
CA SER A 32 9.96 3.87 17.35
C SER A 32 11.33 4.20 16.72
N CYS A 33 12.14 3.16 16.48
CA CYS A 33 13.32 3.23 15.64
C CYS A 33 13.08 2.41 14.36
N PRO A 34 12.88 3.06 13.19
CA PRO A 34 12.60 2.36 11.94
C PRO A 34 13.71 1.42 11.44
N PHE A 35 14.93 1.57 11.97
CA PHE A 35 16.11 0.78 11.60
C PHE A 35 16.36 -0.43 12.52
N ALA A 36 15.61 -0.54 13.63
CA ALA A 36 15.80 -1.60 14.61
C ALA A 36 14.79 -2.73 14.40
N GLU A 37 15.21 -3.96 14.67
CA GLU A 37 14.27 -5.08 14.74
C GLU A 37 13.33 -4.94 15.93
N GLU A 38 12.04 -5.21 15.71
CA GLU A 38 11.05 -5.15 16.76
C GLU A 38 11.17 -6.36 17.70
N LEU A 39 11.52 -6.10 18.96
CA LEU A 39 11.72 -7.12 19.98
C LEU A 39 10.43 -7.61 20.65
N SER A 40 9.34 -6.84 20.54
CA SER A 40 8.06 -7.17 21.17
C SER A 40 6.88 -6.80 20.28
N ARG A 41 5.85 -7.66 20.29
CA ARG A 41 4.60 -7.44 19.56
C ARG A 41 3.77 -6.35 20.26
N ILE A 42 3.14 -5.52 19.47
CA ILE A 42 2.18 -4.52 19.92
C ILE A 42 0.87 -5.22 20.25
N LYS A 43 0.40 -5.05 21.49
CA LYS A 43 -0.93 -5.47 21.94
C LYS A 43 -1.82 -4.23 22.03
N LEU A 44 -2.88 -4.22 21.24
CA LEU A 44 -3.87 -3.15 21.16
C LEU A 44 -5.21 -3.67 21.67
N THR A 45 -5.79 -2.99 22.65
CA THR A 45 -7.16 -3.23 23.10
C THR A 45 -7.97 -1.96 22.90
N VAL A 46 -9.05 -2.07 22.15
CA VAL A 46 -10.01 -0.99 21.91
C VAL A 46 -11.22 -1.24 22.79
N TYR A 47 -11.58 -0.26 23.59
CA TYR A 47 -12.79 -0.28 24.41
C TYR A 47 -13.86 0.58 23.74
N PHE A 48 -15.03 -0.02 23.52
CA PHE A 48 -16.16 0.65 22.94
C PHE A 48 -17.27 0.76 23.98
N ARG A 49 -17.69 2.00 24.31
CA ARG A 49 -18.78 2.23 25.24
C ARG A 49 -19.98 2.79 24.50
N THR A 50 -21.11 2.08 24.56
CA THR A 50 -22.40 2.54 24.04
C THR A 50 -23.46 2.55 25.12
N ASN A 51 -23.91 3.74 25.52
CA ASN A 51 -24.86 3.93 26.64
C ASN A 51 -24.36 3.25 27.94
N TYR A 52 -24.88 2.07 28.25
CA TYR A 52 -24.56 1.27 29.45
C TYR A 52 -23.69 0.03 29.15
N LEU A 53 -23.43 -0.27 27.88
CA LEU A 53 -22.61 -1.40 27.45
C LEU A 53 -21.16 -0.94 27.26
N LEU A 54 -20.22 -1.69 27.84
CA LEU A 54 -18.79 -1.56 27.60
C LEU A 54 -18.30 -2.88 27.01
N GLU A 55 -17.73 -2.81 25.82
CA GLU A 55 -17.12 -3.93 25.12
C GLU A 55 -15.61 -3.69 24.98
N ASP A 56 -14.83 -4.76 25.02
CA ASP A 56 -13.40 -4.72 24.74
C ASP A 56 -13.06 -5.62 23.55
N TYR A 57 -12.25 -5.09 22.64
CA TYR A 57 -11.75 -5.79 21.47
C TYR A 57 -10.24 -5.79 21.53
N THR A 58 -9.67 -6.93 21.94
CA THR A 58 -8.23 -7.13 21.94
C THR A 58 -7.79 -7.70 20.61
N ILE A 59 -6.98 -6.94 19.87
CA ILE A 59 -6.41 -7.39 18.61
C ILE A 59 -5.28 -8.39 18.89
N THR A 60 -5.16 -9.42 18.04
CA THR A 60 -4.03 -10.35 18.05
C THR A 60 -2.71 -9.57 18.00
N PRO A 61 -1.76 -9.81 18.92
CA PRO A 61 -0.52 -9.05 18.95
C PRO A 61 0.26 -9.13 17.64
N PHE A 62 0.72 -8.00 17.13
CA PHE A 62 1.38 -7.89 15.82
C PHE A 62 2.67 -7.07 15.90
N TYR A 63 3.55 -7.24 14.91
CA TYR A 63 4.66 -6.34 14.66
C TYR A 63 4.28 -5.29 13.60
N ILE A 64 4.88 -4.10 13.63
CA ILE A 64 4.67 -3.09 12.59
C ILE A 64 5.02 -3.68 11.23
N ARG A 65 6.15 -4.40 11.10
CA ARG A 65 6.56 -5.04 9.83
C ARG A 65 5.52 -6.00 9.23
N GLU A 66 4.64 -6.57 10.04
CA GLU A 66 3.59 -7.51 9.59
C GLU A 66 2.38 -6.76 8.97
N ILE A 67 2.20 -5.49 9.28
CA ILE A 67 1.06 -4.67 8.84
C ILE A 67 1.45 -3.56 7.86
N VAL A 68 2.74 -3.44 7.52
CA VAL A 68 3.20 -2.44 6.54
C VAL A 68 2.51 -2.67 5.20
N LYS A 69 2.06 -1.58 4.61
CA LYS A 69 1.50 -1.54 3.26
C LYS A 69 1.92 -0.22 2.61
N PRO A 70 2.73 -0.23 1.55
CA PRO A 70 3.08 1.00 0.85
C PRO A 70 1.85 1.68 0.27
N ASP A 71 1.91 3.01 0.20
CA ASP A 71 0.91 3.79 -0.53
C ASP A 71 0.92 3.48 -2.02
N LYS A 72 -0.17 3.89 -2.67
CA LYS A 72 -0.32 3.79 -4.12
C LYS A 72 0.81 4.54 -4.83
N ILE A 73 1.40 3.91 -5.84
CA ILE A 73 2.57 4.44 -6.56
C ILE A 73 2.13 5.32 -7.72
N ASP A 74 2.63 6.55 -7.81
CA ASP A 74 2.37 7.39 -8.97
C ASP A 74 3.40 7.16 -10.09
N ILE A 75 2.90 7.11 -11.32
CA ILE A 75 3.73 7.10 -12.53
C ILE A 75 4.20 8.52 -12.78
N THR A 76 5.51 8.73 -12.69
CA THR A 76 6.13 10.05 -12.77
C THR A 76 6.36 10.50 -14.21
N LYS A 77 6.59 9.55 -15.13
CA LYS A 77 6.87 9.84 -16.53
C LYS A 77 6.44 8.70 -17.44
N VAL A 78 5.97 9.06 -18.64
CA VAL A 78 5.65 8.12 -19.72
C VAL A 78 6.31 8.60 -21.01
N GLU A 79 7.21 7.79 -21.57
CA GLU A 79 7.88 8.04 -22.85
C GLU A 79 7.57 6.91 -23.82
N GLY A 80 6.63 7.15 -24.73
CA GLY A 80 6.12 6.10 -25.63
C GLY A 80 5.42 4.98 -24.84
N ASN A 81 6.06 3.80 -24.77
CA ASN A 81 5.60 2.67 -23.96
C ASN A 81 6.50 2.37 -22.75
N THR A 82 7.39 3.30 -22.39
CA THR A 82 8.24 3.22 -21.21
C THR A 82 7.60 4.02 -20.08
N PHE A 83 7.36 3.35 -18.96
CA PHE A 83 6.77 3.91 -17.75
C PHE A 83 7.86 4.04 -16.70
N GLN A 84 7.91 5.20 -16.05
CA GLN A 84 8.80 5.45 -14.92
C GLN A 84 7.97 5.88 -13.71
N TRP A 85 8.41 5.48 -12.53
CA TRP A 85 7.76 5.82 -11.26
C TRP A 85 8.79 6.09 -10.17
N GLY A 86 8.32 6.58 -9.03
CA GLY A 86 9.13 6.81 -7.84
C GLY A 86 8.60 6.02 -6.64
N TYR A 87 9.35 6.08 -5.54
CA TYR A 87 8.85 5.62 -4.25
C TYR A 87 7.77 6.60 -3.76
N PRO A 88 6.72 6.12 -3.04
CA PRO A 88 5.71 7.01 -2.51
C PRO A 88 6.33 7.97 -1.49
N ALA A 89 5.77 9.17 -1.35
CA ALA A 89 6.30 10.20 -0.47
C ALA A 89 6.24 9.79 1.02
N THR A 90 5.25 8.97 1.37
CA THR A 90 5.01 8.43 2.72
C THR A 90 5.90 7.23 3.07
N TRP A 91 6.64 6.68 2.11
CA TRP A 91 7.53 5.55 2.38
C TRP A 91 8.79 5.97 3.13
N SER A 92 9.22 5.10 4.05
CA SER A 92 10.41 5.28 4.86
C SER A 92 11.67 5.57 4.04
N ARG A 93 12.54 6.43 4.57
CA ARG A 93 13.79 6.87 3.94
C ARG A 93 14.97 6.54 4.85
N PRO A 94 16.14 6.21 4.28
CA PRO A 94 16.49 6.28 2.86
C PRO A 94 16.03 5.04 2.06
N CYS A 95 15.68 5.22 0.77
CA CYS A 95 15.18 4.12 -0.08
C CYS A 95 16.10 2.90 -0.19
N PRO A 96 17.44 3.04 -0.23
CA PRO A 96 18.33 1.86 -0.24
C PRO A 96 18.21 0.99 1.02
N TYR A 97 17.79 1.56 2.15
CA TYR A 97 17.58 0.81 3.39
C TYR A 97 16.16 0.23 3.49
N PHE A 98 15.16 0.94 2.95
CA PHE A 98 13.78 0.49 2.86
C PHE A 98 13.42 0.18 1.40
N PRO A 99 13.99 -0.87 0.78
CA PRO A 99 13.74 -1.18 -0.62
C PRO A 99 12.30 -1.65 -0.84
N LEU A 100 11.72 -1.21 -1.95
CA LEU A 100 10.44 -1.70 -2.44
C LEU A 100 10.67 -2.63 -3.64
N THR A 101 9.90 -3.70 -3.68
CA THR A 101 9.68 -4.50 -4.89
C THR A 101 8.38 -4.07 -5.56
N PHE A 102 8.44 -3.84 -6.86
CA PHE A 102 7.30 -3.43 -7.67
C PHE A 102 6.72 -4.63 -8.41
N ARG A 103 5.39 -4.71 -8.48
CA ARG A 103 4.69 -5.61 -9.39
C ARG A 103 4.18 -4.82 -10.58
N VAL A 104 4.46 -5.35 -11.77
CA VAL A 104 3.93 -4.81 -13.02
C VAL A 104 3.10 -5.86 -13.72
N LYS A 105 2.03 -5.41 -14.38
CA LYS A 105 1.15 -6.27 -15.17
C LYS A 105 0.57 -5.45 -16.31
N VAL A 106 0.37 -6.08 -17.46
CA VAL A 106 -0.30 -5.44 -18.60
C VAL A 106 -1.51 -6.24 -18.96
N VAL A 107 -2.67 -5.59 -18.96
CA VAL A 107 -3.95 -6.19 -19.29
C VAL A 107 -4.59 -5.45 -20.46
N GLN A 108 -5.61 -6.06 -21.07
CA GLN A 108 -6.43 -5.38 -22.07
C GLN A 108 -7.01 -4.10 -21.47
N HIS A 109 -7.15 -3.05 -22.29
CA HIS A 109 -7.55 -1.70 -21.88
C HIS A 109 -8.70 -1.62 -20.85
N GLU A 110 -9.74 -2.43 -21.01
CA GLU A 110 -10.94 -2.41 -20.16
C GLU A 110 -10.88 -3.40 -18.99
N ALA A 111 -9.86 -4.25 -18.92
CA ALA A 111 -9.74 -5.27 -17.88
C ALA A 111 -9.24 -4.66 -16.56
N SER A 112 -9.71 -5.22 -15.44
CA SER A 112 -9.18 -4.90 -14.11
C SER A 112 -7.73 -5.39 -13.95
N CYS A 113 -6.94 -4.72 -13.11
CA CYS A 113 -5.57 -5.18 -12.79
C CYS A 113 -5.60 -6.49 -12.01
N ASP A 114 -6.68 -6.75 -11.28
CA ASP A 114 -6.92 -8.01 -10.59
C ASP A 114 -7.40 -9.14 -11.52
N SER A 115 -7.72 -8.82 -12.79
CA SER A 115 -8.19 -9.81 -13.77
C SER A 115 -7.12 -10.86 -14.06
N LYS A 116 -7.48 -12.14 -13.99
CA LYS A 116 -6.62 -13.25 -14.44
C LYS A 116 -6.73 -13.51 -15.95
N GLU A 117 -7.77 -12.98 -16.58
CA GLU A 117 -8.03 -13.08 -18.01
C GLU A 117 -7.57 -11.82 -18.75
N LYS A 118 -7.42 -11.92 -20.07
CA LYS A 118 -7.08 -10.79 -20.96
C LYS A 118 -5.77 -10.11 -20.57
N VAL A 119 -4.82 -10.92 -20.12
CA VAL A 119 -3.48 -10.49 -19.69
C VAL A 119 -2.53 -10.55 -20.89
N PHE A 120 -1.86 -9.44 -21.17
CA PHE A 120 -0.83 -9.34 -22.20
C PHE A 120 0.57 -9.61 -21.63
N ILE A 121 0.84 -9.10 -20.43
CA ILE A 121 2.06 -9.37 -19.67
C ILE A 121 1.61 -9.82 -18.27
N SER A 122 2.01 -11.03 -17.88
CA SER A 122 1.74 -11.60 -16.56
C SER A 122 2.36 -10.74 -15.46
N GLU A 123 1.80 -10.84 -14.26
CA GLU A 123 2.35 -10.16 -13.09
C GLU A 123 3.81 -10.54 -12.92
N THR A 124 4.68 -9.53 -12.91
CA THR A 124 6.13 -9.68 -12.83
C THR A 124 6.65 -8.74 -11.76
N ASN A 125 7.50 -9.25 -10.88
CA ASN A 125 8.13 -8.46 -9.83
C ASN A 125 9.47 -7.91 -10.32
N ILE A 126 9.72 -6.63 -10.09
CA ILE A 126 10.92 -5.92 -10.50
C ILE A 126 11.33 -4.91 -9.41
N ASN A 127 12.63 -4.66 -9.29
CA ASN A 127 13.16 -3.67 -8.35
C ASN A 127 13.53 -2.36 -9.07
N ALA A 128 13.47 -2.36 -10.40
CA ALA A 128 13.66 -1.18 -11.22
C ALA A 128 12.47 -0.23 -11.12
N THR A 129 12.74 1.07 -11.24
CA THR A 129 11.74 2.14 -11.26
C THR A 129 11.25 2.48 -12.66
N GLU A 130 11.48 1.58 -13.61
CA GLU A 130 11.06 1.73 -14.99
C GLU A 130 10.70 0.40 -15.64
N PHE A 131 9.78 0.44 -16.60
CA PHE A 131 9.40 -0.73 -17.39
C PHE A 131 8.92 -0.34 -18.78
N THR A 132 9.38 -1.07 -19.79
CA THR A 132 8.99 -0.84 -21.19
C THR A 132 8.07 -1.93 -21.69
N VAL A 133 6.86 -1.54 -22.12
CA VAL A 133 5.89 -2.43 -22.74
C VAL A 133 6.17 -2.55 -24.24
N ARG A 134 6.12 -3.77 -24.77
CA ARG A 134 6.32 -4.01 -26.22
C ARG A 134 5.28 -3.26 -27.05
N SER A 135 5.72 -2.63 -28.15
CA SER A 135 4.89 -1.76 -29.00
C SER A 135 3.82 -2.48 -29.85
N SER A 136 3.70 -3.81 -29.74
CA SER A 136 2.69 -4.58 -30.47
C SER A 136 1.26 -4.38 -29.94
N TYR A 137 1.10 -3.84 -28.72
CA TYR A 137 -0.21 -3.62 -28.12
C TYR A 137 -0.78 -2.23 -28.48
N LYS A 138 -1.91 -2.21 -29.19
CA LYS A 138 -2.57 -0.96 -29.62
C LYS A 138 -3.32 -0.25 -28.49
N LYS A 139 -3.95 -1.01 -27.60
CA LYS A 139 -4.68 -0.49 -26.43
C LYS A 139 -4.52 -1.45 -25.25
N TYR A 140 -4.04 -0.95 -24.13
CA TYR A 140 -3.80 -1.74 -22.94
C TYR A 140 -3.89 -0.88 -21.67
N CYS A 141 -4.00 -1.53 -20.52
CA CYS A 141 -3.86 -0.90 -19.21
C CYS A 141 -2.56 -1.40 -18.57
N PHE A 142 -1.69 -0.47 -18.19
CA PHE A 142 -0.51 -0.75 -17.38
C PHE A 142 -0.90 -0.70 -15.90
N CYS A 143 -0.53 -1.74 -15.17
CA CYS A 143 -0.83 -1.93 -13.76
C CYS A 143 0.48 -1.94 -12.97
N LEU A 144 0.55 -1.15 -11.91
CA LEU A 144 1.72 -1.01 -11.05
C LEU A 144 1.31 -1.10 -9.57
N GLY A 145 2.10 -1.80 -8.76
CA GLY A 145 1.98 -1.78 -7.31
C GLY A 145 3.34 -2.02 -6.65
N ALA A 146 3.42 -1.82 -5.34
CA ALA A 146 4.65 -2.02 -4.56
C ALA A 146 4.38 -2.80 -3.28
N LYS A 147 5.41 -3.48 -2.76
CA LYS A 147 5.46 -4.03 -1.41
C LYS A 147 6.88 -3.87 -0.86
N ASP A 148 7.03 -4.01 0.45
CA ASP A 148 8.36 -4.13 1.06
C ASP A 148 9.11 -5.34 0.49
N ASP A 149 10.39 -5.16 0.16
CA ASP A 149 11.22 -6.22 -0.42
C ASP A 149 11.84 -7.15 0.64
N LEU A 150 11.97 -6.67 1.88
CA LEU A 150 12.65 -7.37 2.98
C LEU A 150 11.69 -8.19 3.84
N VAL A 151 10.39 -7.85 3.83
CA VAL A 151 9.39 -8.54 4.63
C VAL A 151 8.17 -8.94 3.79
N ASP A 152 7.48 -9.99 4.24
CA ASP A 152 6.23 -10.43 3.63
C ASP A 152 5.09 -9.50 4.05
N SER A 153 5.02 -8.35 3.38
CA SER A 153 4.06 -7.27 3.60
C SER A 153 2.92 -7.29 2.59
N GLN A 154 1.88 -6.49 2.85
CA GLN A 154 0.79 -6.33 1.90
C GLN A 154 1.23 -5.51 0.68
N TRP A 155 0.69 -5.87 -0.49
CA TRP A 155 0.81 -5.04 -1.68
C TRP A 155 0.00 -3.75 -1.58
N SER A 156 0.55 -2.67 -2.13
CA SER A 156 -0.17 -1.43 -2.37
C SER A 156 -1.39 -1.67 -3.28
N GLN A 157 -2.30 -0.70 -3.28
CA GLN A 157 -3.32 -0.62 -4.32
C GLN A 157 -2.67 -0.51 -5.71
N TRP A 158 -3.35 -1.04 -6.71
CA TRP A 158 -2.94 -0.91 -8.10
C TRP A 158 -3.04 0.53 -8.58
N THR A 159 -1.97 1.01 -9.19
CA THR A 159 -2.00 2.16 -10.11
C THR A 159 -2.32 1.67 -11.51
N ARG A 160 -3.30 2.33 -12.12
CA ARG A 160 -3.82 2.01 -13.45
C ARG A 160 -3.47 3.15 -14.40
N TYR A 161 -2.90 2.80 -15.54
CA TYR A 161 -2.64 3.77 -16.61
C TYR A 161 -3.11 3.22 -17.95
N GLU A 162 -4.11 3.88 -18.52
CA GLU A 162 -4.69 3.50 -19.80
C GLU A 162 -3.86 4.04 -20.97
N VAL A 163 -3.48 3.16 -21.88
CA VAL A 163 -2.70 3.51 -23.07
C VAL A 163 -3.54 3.31 -24.31
N LYS A 164 -3.62 4.36 -25.12
CA LYS A 164 -4.28 4.37 -26.44
C LYS A 164 -3.25 4.81 -27.47
N ASN A 165 -2.51 3.85 -28.03
CA ASN A 165 -1.55 4.16 -29.10
C ASN A 165 -2.33 4.54 -30.36
N LYS A 166 -2.13 5.77 -30.84
CA LYS A 166 -2.66 6.18 -32.16
C LYS A 166 -1.89 5.42 -33.23
N PRO A 167 -2.55 4.88 -34.27
CA PRO A 167 -1.81 4.34 -35.40
C PRO A 167 -0.98 5.48 -36.02
N ASN A 168 0.32 5.25 -36.20
CA ASN A 168 1.12 6.12 -37.08
C ASN A 168 0.46 6.07 -38.46
N LYS A 169 -0.08 7.21 -38.91
CA LYS A 169 -0.47 7.37 -40.30
C LYS A 169 0.83 7.37 -41.11
N HIS A 170 1.09 6.26 -41.80
CA HIS A 170 2.03 6.25 -42.91
C HIS A 170 1.37 6.87 -44.14
#